data_AF-A0A7M5WKJ2-F1
#
_entry.id   AF-A0A7M5WKJ2-F1
#
_cell.length_a   1.000
_cell.length_b   1.000
_cell.length_c   1.000
_cell.angle_alpha   90.00
_cell.angle_beta   90.00
_cell.angle_gamma   90.00
#
_symmetry.space_group_name_H-M   'P 1'
#
loop_
_entity.id
_entity.type
_entity.pdbx_description
1 polymer ?
#
loop_
_entity_poly.entity_id
_entity_poly.type
_entity_poly.pdbx_seq_one_letter_code
_entity_poly.pdbx_strand_id
1 'polypeptide(L)'
;EAKLRTIQRKEKEAQGLAKPSNHVGNLDNYVFDRDGVIKFVESLPNDKPPIMRQIAINFKIKHKNGNVPENGGQIISNFLQVSKVDLDRFGGQTERKRLRIRKKKRRESIHWESLLFHRLMKNW
;
A
#
# COMPACT_ATOMS: atom_id res chain seq x y z
N GLU A 1 -1.52 13.87 -21.75
CA GLU A 1 -1.90 14.84 -20.70
C GLU A 1 -1.71 14.36 -19.24
N ALA A 2 -2.31 13.24 -18.79
CA ALA A 2 -2.23 12.79 -17.39
C ALA A 2 -0.79 12.45 -16.89
N LYS A 3 0.07 11.94 -17.77
CA LYS A 3 1.48 11.63 -17.44
C LYS A 3 2.29 12.89 -17.10
N LEU A 4 2.09 13.98 -17.85
CA LEU A 4 2.78 15.26 -17.64
C LEU A 4 2.41 15.88 -16.28
N ARG A 5 1.12 15.85 -15.91
CA ARG A 5 0.65 16.31 -14.60
C ARG A 5 1.29 15.54 -13.43
N THR A 6 1.52 14.24 -13.62
CA THR A 6 2.14 13.40 -12.58
C THR A 6 3.62 13.70 -12.42
N ILE A 7 4.34 13.92 -13.53
CA ILE A 7 5.77 14.25 -13.54
C ILE A 7 5.98 15.62 -12.87
N GLN A 8 5.24 16.64 -13.30
CA GLN A 8 5.32 18.00 -12.73
C GLN A 8 5.02 18.02 -11.23
N ARG A 9 4.08 17.20 -10.76
CA ARG A 9 3.79 17.09 -9.33
C ARG A 9 4.93 16.44 -8.56
N LYS A 10 5.54 15.37 -9.09
CA LYS A 10 6.70 14.73 -8.46
C LYS A 10 7.94 15.64 -8.41
N GLU A 11 8.14 16.45 -9.45
CA GLU A 11 9.23 17.45 -9.46
C GLU A 11 9.01 18.52 -8.38
N LYS A 12 7.77 19.00 -8.21
CA LYS A 12 7.41 19.91 -7.12
C LYS A 12 7.58 19.26 -5.74
N GLU A 13 7.26 17.98 -5.60
CA GLU A 13 7.50 17.22 -4.36
C GLU A 13 9.00 17.08 -4.06
N ALA A 14 9.82 16.80 -5.07
CA ALA A 14 11.27 16.71 -4.94
C ALA A 14 11.93 18.06 -4.60
N GLN A 15 11.38 19.17 -5.11
CA GLN A 15 11.82 20.53 -4.82
C GLN A 15 11.24 21.09 -3.51
N GLY A 16 10.42 20.32 -2.78
CA GLY A 16 9.76 20.78 -1.55
C GLY A 16 8.61 21.79 -1.76
N LEU A 17 8.28 22.12 -3.02
CA LEU A 17 7.20 23.03 -3.40
C LEU A 17 5.80 22.41 -3.28
N ALA A 18 5.72 21.08 -3.16
CA ALA A 18 4.48 20.37 -2.89
C ALA A 18 4.69 19.31 -1.81
N LYS A 19 3.76 19.20 -0.86
CA LYS A 19 3.77 18.08 0.10
C LYS A 19 3.40 16.78 -0.62
N PRO A 20 4.11 15.67 -0.36
CA PRO A 20 3.73 14.38 -0.89
C PRO A 20 2.28 14.06 -0.52
N SER A 21 1.54 13.52 -1.48
CA SER A 21 0.15 13.13 -1.25
C SER A 21 0.08 11.95 -0.28
N ASN A 22 -0.22 12.22 0.98
CA ASN A 22 -0.49 11.18 1.96
C ASN A 22 -1.95 10.71 1.84
N HIS A 23 -2.14 9.58 1.15
CA HIS A 23 -3.47 8.97 0.95
C HIS A 23 -4.17 8.58 2.27
N VAL A 24 -3.42 8.49 3.37
CA VAL A 24 -3.90 8.09 4.69
C VAL A 24 -4.48 9.27 5.50
N GLY A 25 -4.22 10.52 5.10
CA GLY A 25 -4.65 11.71 5.86
C GLY A 25 -3.88 11.90 7.18
N ASN A 26 -4.43 12.70 8.09
CA ASN A 26 -3.85 12.95 9.42
C ASN A 26 -4.13 11.78 10.37
N LEU A 27 -3.08 11.17 10.94
CA LEU A 27 -3.20 10.07 11.91
C LEU A 27 -3.97 10.47 13.18
N ASP A 28 -4.03 11.76 13.52
CA ASP A 28 -4.77 12.27 14.67
C ASP A 28 -6.29 12.28 14.46
N ASN A 29 -6.78 11.96 13.26
CA ASN A 29 -8.20 11.77 13.01
C ASN A 29 -8.70 10.38 13.42
N TYR A 30 -7.79 9.51 13.86
CA TYR A 30 -8.08 8.13 14.20
C TYR A 30 -7.83 7.88 15.69
N VAL A 31 -8.70 7.06 16.28
CA VAL A 31 -8.67 6.65 17.67
C VAL A 31 -8.46 5.15 17.72
N PHE A 32 -7.37 4.74 18.36
CA PHE A 32 -6.98 3.34 18.61
C PHE A 32 -5.86 3.31 19.65
N ASP A 33 -5.62 2.12 20.22
CA ASP A 33 -4.51 1.88 21.15
C ASP A 33 -3.18 1.83 20.39
N ARG A 34 -2.51 2.98 20.32
CA ARG A 34 -1.25 3.18 19.60
C ARG A 34 -0.12 2.32 20.19
N ASP A 35 0.00 2.32 21.51
CA ASP A 35 1.07 1.59 22.22
C ASP A 35 0.84 0.08 22.14
N GLY A 36 -0.40 -0.37 22.27
CA GLY A 36 -0.77 -1.77 22.10
C GLY A 36 -0.46 -2.28 20.69
N VAL A 37 -0.70 -1.48 19.65
CA VAL A 37 -0.33 -1.83 18.27
C VAL A 37 1.18 -2.03 18.14
N ILE A 38 1.99 -1.10 18.67
CA ILE A 38 3.46 -1.20 18.61
C ILE A 38 3.93 -2.48 19.30
N LYS A 39 3.53 -2.68 20.56
CA LYS A 39 3.90 -3.87 21.35
C LYS A 39 3.49 -5.17 20.66
N PHE A 40 2.29 -5.21 20.10
CA PHE A 40 1.81 -6.37 19.36
C PHE A 40 2.68 -6.65 18.13
N VAL A 41 2.94 -5.65 17.29
CA VAL A 41 3.75 -5.82 16.09
C VAL A 41 5.18 -6.25 16.45
N GLU A 42 5.76 -5.64 17.47
CA GLU A 42 7.11 -5.97 17.96
C GLU A 42 7.20 -7.40 18.53
N SER A 43 6.12 -7.92 19.11
CA SER A 43 6.04 -9.30 19.61
C SER A 43 5.92 -10.37 18.51
N LEU A 44 5.57 -9.98 17.28
CA LEU A 44 5.38 -10.94 16.20
C LEU A 44 6.71 -11.56 15.74
N PRO A 45 6.70 -12.85 15.39
CA PRO A 45 7.88 -13.51 14.83
C PRO A 45 8.25 -12.90 13.47
N ASN A 46 9.56 -12.88 13.18
CA ASN A 46 10.12 -12.27 11.97
C ASN A 46 9.86 -13.09 10.69
N ASP A 47 9.28 -14.27 10.80
CA ASP A 47 9.09 -15.20 9.69
C ASP A 47 7.97 -14.77 8.72
N LYS A 48 6.99 -14.00 9.20
CA LYS A 48 5.80 -13.64 8.42
C LYS A 48 5.39 -12.17 8.57
N PRO A 49 5.10 -11.48 7.45
CA PRO A 49 4.61 -10.12 7.49
C PRO A 49 3.18 -10.05 8.08
N PRO A 50 2.93 -9.16 9.05
CA PRO A 50 1.60 -9.00 9.61
C PRO A 50 0.56 -8.56 8.58
N ILE A 51 -0.67 -9.04 8.76
CA ILE A 51 -1.82 -8.58 8.00
C ILE A 51 -2.34 -7.29 8.64
N MET A 52 -1.94 -6.14 8.09
CA MET A 52 -2.27 -4.83 8.65
C MET A 52 -3.77 -4.56 8.79
N ARG A 53 -4.60 -5.10 7.88
CA ARG A 53 -6.06 -4.99 8.00
C ARG A 53 -6.59 -5.73 9.23
N GLN A 54 -6.01 -6.88 9.56
CA GLN A 54 -6.39 -7.65 10.75
C GLN A 54 -6.00 -6.90 12.01
N ILE A 55 -4.79 -6.30 12.04
CA ILE A 55 -4.36 -5.44 13.16
C ILE A 55 -5.35 -4.30 13.35
N ALA A 56 -5.76 -3.63 12.26
CA ALA A 56 -6.72 -2.53 12.35
C ALA A 56 -8.09 -2.95 12.93
N ILE A 57 -8.53 -4.18 12.64
CA ILE A 57 -9.77 -4.74 13.18
C ILE A 57 -9.58 -5.10 14.66
N ASN A 58 -8.49 -5.80 15.00
CA ASN A 58 -8.20 -6.25 16.37
C ASN A 58 -8.07 -5.06 17.34
N PHE A 59 -7.41 -3.99 16.90
CA PHE A 59 -7.24 -2.75 17.66
C PHE A 59 -8.39 -1.75 17.48
N LYS A 60 -9.47 -2.17 16.83
CA LYS A 60 -10.72 -1.40 16.65
C LYS A 60 -10.49 0.05 16.21
N ILE A 61 -9.67 0.26 15.19
CA ILE A 61 -9.44 1.62 14.67
C ILE A 61 -10.77 2.23 14.25
N LYS A 62 -11.00 3.44 14.75
CA LYS A 62 -12.14 4.26 14.38
C LYS A 62 -11.68 5.66 14.03
N HIS A 63 -12.45 6.33 13.19
CA HIS A 63 -12.40 7.78 13.09
C HIS A 63 -12.90 8.39 14.40
N LYS A 64 -12.57 9.68 14.64
CA LYS A 64 -13.13 10.44 15.78
C LYS A 64 -14.67 10.48 15.83
N ASN A 65 -15.34 10.30 14.68
CA ASN A 65 -16.79 10.19 14.60
C ASN A 65 -17.34 8.78 14.93
N GLY A 66 -16.48 7.83 15.31
CA GLY A 66 -16.86 6.46 15.68
C GLY A 66 -16.91 5.45 14.53
N ASN A 67 -16.83 5.89 13.27
CA ASN A 67 -16.90 5.01 12.11
C ASN A 67 -15.59 4.23 11.87
N VAL A 68 -15.71 3.00 11.37
CA VAL A 68 -14.54 2.16 11.03
C VAL A 68 -14.01 2.56 9.65
N PRO A 69 -12.73 2.90 9.50
CA PRO A 69 -12.16 3.25 8.20
C PRO A 69 -12.03 2.03 7.29
N GLU A 70 -12.42 2.19 6.02
CA GLU A 70 -12.19 1.18 4.97
C GLU A 70 -10.69 0.95 4.74
N ASN A 71 -9.90 2.03 4.80
CA ASN A 71 -8.44 2.01 4.62
C ASN A 71 -7.64 1.71 5.91
N GLY A 72 -8.26 1.07 6.92
CA GLY A 72 -7.62 0.77 8.22
C GLY A 72 -6.23 0.14 8.15
N GLY A 73 -5.99 -0.76 7.20
CA GLY A 73 -4.66 -1.37 7.03
C GLY A 73 -3.58 -0.38 6.57
N GLN A 74 -3.94 0.63 5.78
CA GLN A 74 -3.01 1.69 5.36
C GLN A 74 -2.72 2.63 6.53
N ILE A 75 -3.72 2.91 7.36
CA ILE A 75 -3.59 3.72 8.58
C ILE A 75 -2.57 3.10 9.54
N ILE A 76 -2.68 1.79 9.83
CA ILE A 76 -1.71 1.07 10.66
C ILE A 76 -0.31 1.12 10.04
N SER A 77 -0.20 0.85 8.74
CA SER A 77 1.10 0.86 8.06
C SER A 77 1.79 2.22 8.20
N ASN A 78 1.05 3.31 7.98
CA ASN A 78 1.57 4.66 8.11
C ASN A 78 1.92 5.00 9.57
N PHE A 79 1.07 4.62 10.52
CA PHE A 79 1.34 4.81 11.94
C PHE A 79 2.63 4.13 12.40
N LEU A 80 2.85 2.87 12.00
CA LEU A 80 4.05 2.10 12.33
C LEU A 80 5.31 2.70 11.69
N GLN A 81 5.20 3.19 10.44
CA GLN A 81 6.29 3.90 9.77
C GLN A 81 6.67 5.21 10.49
N VAL A 82 5.67 6.01 10.87
CA VAL A 82 5.90 7.26 11.64
C VAL A 82 6.49 6.96 13.02
N SER A 83 6.07 5.85 13.64
CA SER A 83 6.57 5.39 14.95
C SER A 83 7.92 4.67 14.87
N LYS A 84 8.55 4.60 13.68
CA LYS A 84 9.85 3.97 13.44
C LYS A 84 9.93 2.48 13.81
N VAL A 85 8.80 1.76 13.75
CA VAL A 85 8.79 0.31 13.93
C VAL A 85 9.41 -0.37 12.71
N ASP A 86 10.37 -1.27 12.92
CA ASP A 86 11.01 -2.02 11.83
C ASP A 86 10.05 -3.06 11.24
N LEU A 87 9.46 -2.73 10.09
CA LEU A 87 8.59 -3.62 9.32
C LEU A 87 9.35 -4.44 8.27
N ASP A 88 10.62 -4.12 8.02
CA ASP A 88 11.42 -4.82 7.01
C ASP A 88 11.96 -6.16 7.55
N ARG A 89 12.04 -6.30 8.89
CA ARG A 89 12.36 -7.56 9.58
C ARG A 89 11.49 -8.76 9.18
N PHE A 90 10.28 -8.52 8.67
CA PHE A 90 9.33 -9.58 8.32
C PHE A 90 9.55 -10.21 6.92
N GLY A 91 10.60 -9.83 6.18
CA GLY A 91 11.01 -10.46 4.91
C GLY A 91 10.02 -10.39 3.73
N GLY A 92 8.80 -9.90 3.96
CA GLY A 92 7.66 -10.01 3.02
C GLY A 92 7.65 -9.01 1.86
N GLN A 93 8.50 -7.96 1.90
CA GLN A 93 8.61 -6.98 0.83
C GLN A 93 9.08 -7.63 -0.49
N THR A 94 10.00 -8.59 -0.39
CA THR A 94 10.60 -9.27 -1.55
C THR A 94 9.59 -10.13 -2.30
N GLU A 95 8.77 -10.89 -1.57
CA GLU A 95 7.79 -11.80 -2.18
C GLU A 95 6.59 -11.04 -2.79
N ARG A 96 6.08 -10.00 -2.12
CA ARG A 96 5.02 -9.14 -2.68
C ARG A 96 5.48 -8.42 -3.94
N LYS A 97 6.72 -7.93 -3.98
CA LYS A 97 7.31 -7.29 -5.17
C LYS A 97 7.44 -8.28 -6.33
N ARG A 98 7.89 -9.52 -6.06
CA ARG A 98 7.96 -10.62 -7.04
C ARG A 98 6.58 -10.97 -7.61
N LEU A 99 5.58 -11.16 -6.76
CA LEU A 99 4.21 -11.45 -7.18
C LEU A 99 3.62 -10.33 -8.05
N ARG A 100 3.90 -9.07 -7.73
CA ARG A 100 3.46 -7.92 -8.53
C ARG A 100 4.08 -7.92 -9.93
N ILE A 101 5.38 -8.19 -10.03
CA ILE A 101 6.09 -8.32 -11.31
C ILE A 101 5.51 -9.48 -12.13
N ARG A 102 5.27 -10.63 -11.50
CA ARG A 102 4.69 -11.81 -12.17
C ARG A 102 3.29 -11.54 -12.72
N LYS A 103 2.42 -10.88 -11.93
CA LYS A 103 1.07 -10.49 -12.37
C LYS A 103 1.11 -9.49 -13.53
N LYS A 104 2.03 -8.53 -13.52
CA LYS A 104 2.21 -7.56 -14.62
C LYS A 104 2.61 -8.27 -15.92
N LYS A 105 3.63 -9.13 -15.88
CA LYS A 105 4.08 -9.93 -17.04
C LYS A 105 2.95 -10.79 -17.62
N ARG A 106 2.13 -11.42 -16.77
CA ARG A 106 0.98 -12.23 -17.22
C ARG A 106 -0.06 -11.38 -17.98
N ARG A 107 -0.38 -10.18 -17.50
CA ARG A 107 -1.32 -9.28 -18.20
C ARG A 107 -0.79 -8.84 -19.56
N GLU A 108 0.51 -8.54 -19.63
CA GLU A 108 1.18 -8.18 -20.89
C GLU A 108 1.15 -9.36 -21.88
N SER A 109 1.42 -10.60 -21.43
CA SER A 109 1.31 -11.80 -22.27
C SER A 109 -0.09 -12.00 -22.85
N ILE A 110 -1.12 -11.96 -21.99
CA ILE A 110 -2.53 -12.11 -22.40
C ILE A 110 -2.93 -11.04 -23.41
N HIS A 111 -2.45 -9.81 -23.22
CA HIS A 111 -2.71 -8.71 -24.15
C HIS A 111 -2.09 -8.97 -25.54
N TRP A 112 -0.84 -9.44 -25.59
CA TRP A 112 -0.16 -9.79 -26.84
C TRP A 112 -0.82 -10.97 -27.55
N GLU A 113 -1.22 -12.01 -26.82
CA GLU A 113 -1.95 -13.17 -27.36
C GLU A 113 -3.28 -12.74 -28.00
N SER A 114 -4.03 -11.85 -27.33
CA SER A 114 -5.29 -11.31 -27.85
C SER A 114 -5.10 -10.46 -29.12
N LEU A 115 -4.04 -9.65 -29.18
CA LEU A 115 -3.71 -8.84 -30.36
C LEU A 115 -3.24 -9.70 -31.54
N LEU A 116 -2.44 -10.73 -31.28
CA LEU A 116 -2.00 -11.69 -32.30
C LEU A 116 -3.19 -12.47 -32.86
N PHE A 117 -4.10 -12.93 -31.98
CA PHE A 117 -5.33 -13.60 -32.39
C PHE A 117 -6.20 -12.69 -33.27
N HIS A 118 -6.44 -11.44 -32.87
CA HIS A 118 -7.20 -10.48 -33.69
C HIS A 118 -6.52 -10.17 -35.03
N ARG A 119 -5.18 -10.14 -35.08
CA ARG A 119 -4.44 -9.89 -36.32
C ARG A 119 -4.52 -11.07 -37.27
N LEU A 120 -4.50 -12.30 -36.77
CA LEU A 120 -4.66 -13.52 -37.56
C LEU A 120 -6.09 -13.66 -38.11
N MET A 121 -7.11 -13.33 -37.29
CA MET A 121 -8.52 -13.39 -37.67
C MET A 121 -8.96 -12.31 -38.67
N LYS A 122 -8.16 -11.25 -38.91
CA LYS A 122 -8.43 -10.20 -39.91
C LYS A 122 -7.81 -10.47 -41.28
N ASN A 123 -6.97 -11.50 -41.39
CA ASN A 123 -6.30 -11.90 -42.63
C ASN A 123 -6.93 -13.15 -43.26
N TRP A 124 -8.12 -13.53 -42.80
CA TRP A 124 -9.05 -14.48 -43.40
C TRP A 124 -10.29 -13.71 -43.85
#